data_AF-A0A662M4U4-F1
#
_entry.id   AF-A0A662M4U4-F1
#
_cell.length_a   1.000
_cell.length_b   1.000
_cell.length_c   1.000
_cell.angle_alpha   90.00
_cell.angle_beta   90.00
_cell.angle_gamma   90.00
#
_symmetry.space_group_name_H-M   'P 1'
#
loop_
_entity.id
_entity.type
_entity.pdbx_description
1 polymer ?
#
loop_
_entity_poly.entity_id
_entity_poly.type
_entity_poly.pdbx_seq_one_letter_code
_entity_poly.pdbx_strand_id
1 'polypeptide(L)'
;MLSHYKNAYRDKAVFGKLPHVLITIEEAQRVLKADSIFASIAREGRKFKVGLCAITQQPKLIKEELLSQFNTFFILGLADEGDRNIIKGSAKQDISKLEKEIQTLEAGEALITYPGAPFAIPAKIHWYDDYIKNFDGNFDGTDKKTIDFDENFY
;
A
#
# COMPACT_ATOMS: atom_id res chain seq x y z
N MET A 1 17.31 -7.04 5.26
CA MET A 1 17.02 -5.61 4.99
C MET A 1 16.74 -4.80 6.27
N LEU A 2 15.67 -5.07 7.04
CA LEU A 2 15.36 -4.29 8.26
C LEU A 2 16.52 -4.22 9.26
N SER A 3 17.23 -5.33 9.50
CA SER A 3 18.39 -5.36 10.40
C SER A 3 19.54 -4.45 9.95
N HIS A 4 19.75 -4.31 8.63
CA HIS A 4 20.77 -3.40 8.08
C HIS A 4 20.42 -1.95 8.39
N TYR A 5 19.15 -1.55 8.16
CA TYR A 5 18.67 -0.21 8.48
C TYR A 5 18.67 0.08 9.98
N LYS A 6 18.31 -0.89 10.82
CA LYS A 6 18.39 -0.78 12.29
C LYS A 6 19.82 -0.56 12.79
N ASN A 7 20.80 -1.24 12.19
CA ASN A 7 22.21 -1.06 12.54
C ASN A 7 22.72 0.31 12.10
N ALA A 8 22.40 0.71 10.87
CA ALA A 8 22.76 2.03 10.35
C ALA A 8 22.13 3.18 11.14
N TYR A 9 20.93 2.98 11.71
CA TYR A 9 20.23 3.99 12.54
C TYR A 9 21.05 4.49 13.73
N ARG A 10 22.04 3.72 14.20
CA ARG A 10 22.95 4.13 15.28
C ARG A 10 23.93 5.24 14.84
N ASP A 11 24.21 5.34 13.54
CA ASP A 11 25.04 6.38 12.94
C ASP A 11 24.19 7.28 12.04
N LYS A 12 23.95 8.52 12.49
CA LYS A 12 23.11 9.48 11.75
C LYS A 12 23.69 9.83 10.37
N ALA A 13 25.01 9.86 10.20
CA ALA A 13 25.63 10.22 8.94
C ALA A 13 25.45 9.11 7.88
N VAL A 14 25.51 7.85 8.30
CA VAL A 14 25.24 6.69 7.44
C VAL A 14 23.74 6.56 7.17
N PHE A 15 22.91 6.63 8.22
CA PHE A 15 21.45 6.49 8.09
C PHE A 15 20.81 7.60 7.23
N GLY A 16 21.35 8.82 7.31
CA GLY A 16 20.91 9.95 6.49
C GLY A 16 20.99 9.65 4.99
N LYS A 17 22.04 8.91 4.57
CA LYS A 17 22.30 8.55 3.16
C LYS A 17 21.48 7.37 2.66
N LEU A 18 20.89 6.57 3.54
CA LEU A 18 20.09 5.41 3.12
C LEU A 18 18.77 5.85 2.45
N PRO A 19 18.37 5.22 1.34
CA PRO A 19 17.09 5.51 0.69
C PRO A 19 15.93 4.95 1.50
N HIS A 20 14.72 5.45 1.22
CA HIS A 20 13.49 4.84 1.71
C HIS A 20 13.19 3.59 0.90
N VAL A 21 12.79 2.52 1.58
CA VAL A 21 12.43 1.26 0.93
C VAL A 21 11.00 0.93 1.29
N LEU A 22 10.20 0.59 0.28
CA LEU A 22 8.85 0.07 0.46
C LEU A 22 8.87 -1.41 0.09
N ILE A 23 8.52 -2.27 1.04
CA ILE A 23 8.34 -3.70 0.79
C ILE A 23 6.88 -3.91 0.42
N THR A 24 6.59 -4.35 -0.80
CA THR A 24 5.24 -4.66 -1.26
C THR A 24 5.00 -6.17 -1.22
N ILE A 25 3.84 -6.57 -0.72
CA ILE A 25 3.47 -7.98 -0.56
C ILE A 25 2.05 -8.20 -1.07
N GLU A 26 1.96 -9.05 -2.09
CA GLU A 26 0.71 -9.64 -2.56
C GLU A 26 0.25 -10.77 -1.65
N GLU A 27 -1.06 -11.00 -1.60
CA GLU A 27 -1.66 -12.03 -0.73
C GLU A 27 -1.22 -11.90 0.73
N ALA A 28 -1.18 -10.66 1.23
CA ALA A 28 -0.60 -10.32 2.52
C ALA A 28 -1.19 -11.12 3.69
N GLN A 29 -2.45 -11.56 3.61
CA GLN A 29 -3.09 -12.41 4.62
C GLN A 29 -2.36 -13.74 4.87
N ARG A 30 -1.55 -14.21 3.92
CA ARG A 30 -0.76 -15.44 4.06
C ARG A 30 0.46 -15.26 4.96
N VAL A 31 1.05 -14.08 4.96
CA VAL A 31 2.36 -13.83 5.60
C VAL A 31 2.29 -12.82 6.75
N LEU A 32 1.29 -11.96 6.77
CA LEU A 32 1.13 -10.88 7.73
C LEU A 32 0.48 -11.40 9.03
N LYS A 33 1.22 -12.28 9.71
CA LYS A 33 0.85 -12.89 11.01
C LYS A 33 1.49 -12.10 12.16
N ALA A 34 0.88 -12.12 13.35
CA ALA A 34 1.32 -11.33 14.51
C ALA A 34 2.82 -11.45 14.86
N ASP A 35 3.38 -12.66 14.73
CA ASP A 35 4.76 -13.00 15.09
C ASP A 35 5.71 -13.00 13.89
N SER A 36 5.23 -12.56 12.72
CA SER A 36 6.04 -12.47 11.52
C SER A 36 6.97 -11.26 11.54
N ILE A 37 8.07 -11.35 10.79
CA ILE A 37 8.95 -10.20 10.53
C ILE A 37 8.19 -9.02 9.91
N PHE A 38 7.15 -9.29 9.11
CA PHE A 38 6.30 -8.27 8.51
C PHE A 38 5.49 -7.50 9.55
N ALA A 39 5.04 -8.16 10.63
CA ALA A 39 4.39 -7.47 11.73
C ALA A 39 5.37 -6.58 12.52
N SER A 40 6.64 -6.96 12.63
CA SER A 40 7.68 -6.06 13.17
C SER A 40 7.92 -4.86 12.25
N ILE A 41 7.93 -5.06 10.93
CA ILE A 41 8.07 -3.97 9.95
C ILE A 41 6.86 -3.02 10.03
N ALA A 42 5.63 -3.54 10.11
CA ALA A 42 4.42 -2.72 10.24
C ALA A 42 4.46 -1.82 11.49
N ARG A 43 4.97 -2.34 12.62
CA ARG A 43 5.04 -1.60 13.89
C ARG A 43 6.19 -0.59 13.96
N GLU A 44 7.37 -0.96 13.44
CA GLU A 44 8.59 -0.18 13.69
C GLU A 44 9.29 0.33 12.44
N GLY A 45 8.98 -0.22 11.26
CA GLY A 45 9.70 0.03 10.02
C GLY A 45 9.79 1.50 9.66
N ARG A 46 8.73 2.29 9.95
CA ARG A 46 8.69 3.75 9.76
C ARG A 46 9.87 4.47 10.42
N LYS A 47 10.33 4.02 11.59
CA LYS A 47 11.49 4.61 12.30
C LYS A 47 12.79 4.42 11.51
N PHE A 48 12.84 3.42 10.64
CA PHE A 48 14.03 2.95 9.96
C PHE A 48 13.95 3.12 8.44
N LYS A 49 13.13 4.03 7.91
CA LYS A 49 12.94 4.24 6.45
C LYS A 49 12.50 2.97 5.68
N VAL A 50 11.93 1.98 6.38
CA VAL A 50 11.39 0.75 5.77
C VAL A 50 9.87 0.74 5.90
N GLY A 51 9.16 0.95 4.81
CA GLY A 51 7.71 0.85 4.72
C GLY A 51 7.25 -0.56 4.36
N LEU A 52 5.97 -0.81 4.60
CA LEU A 52 5.26 -2.02 4.18
C LEU A 52 4.01 -1.61 3.38
N CYS A 53 3.85 -2.17 2.19
CA CYS A 53 2.63 -2.13 1.40
C CYS A 53 2.07 -3.55 1.36
N ALA A 54 0.89 -3.74 1.95
CA ALA A 54 0.21 -5.03 2.00
C ALA A 54 -1.00 -4.99 1.07
N ILE A 55 -1.06 -5.93 0.14
CA ILE A 55 -2.15 -6.06 -0.84
C ILE A 55 -2.89 -7.36 -0.53
N THR A 56 -4.21 -7.28 -0.40
CA THR A 56 -5.05 -8.42 -0.07
C THR A 56 -6.49 -8.21 -0.53
N GLN A 57 -7.14 -9.30 -0.91
CA GLN A 57 -8.58 -9.34 -1.20
C GLN A 57 -9.40 -9.73 0.04
N GLN A 58 -8.76 -10.18 1.13
CA GLN A 58 -9.39 -10.74 2.31
C GLN A 58 -8.85 -10.09 3.59
N PRO A 59 -9.05 -8.77 3.78
CA PRO A 59 -8.54 -8.07 4.97
C PRO A 59 -9.01 -8.70 6.28
N LYS A 60 -10.17 -9.37 6.32
CA LYS A 60 -10.66 -10.06 7.53
C LYS A 60 -9.77 -11.17 8.07
N LEU A 61 -8.88 -11.70 7.23
CA LEU A 61 -7.93 -12.74 7.61
C LEU A 61 -6.66 -12.17 8.27
N ILE A 62 -6.50 -10.85 8.26
CA ILE A 62 -5.42 -10.15 8.96
C ILE A 62 -5.95 -9.67 10.31
N LYS A 63 -5.14 -9.85 11.35
CA LYS A 63 -5.48 -9.38 12.70
C LYS A 63 -5.69 -7.87 12.71
N GLU A 64 -6.77 -7.41 13.33
CA GLU A 64 -7.15 -5.99 13.40
C GLU A 64 -6.07 -5.14 14.08
N GLU A 65 -5.39 -5.67 15.12
CA GLU A 65 -4.29 -4.97 15.79
C GLU A 65 -3.09 -4.72 14.86
N LEU A 66 -2.96 -5.53 13.81
CA LEU A 66 -1.93 -5.36 12.79
C LEU A 66 -2.37 -4.42 11.67
N LEU A 67 -3.63 -4.52 11.22
CA LEU A 67 -4.21 -3.57 10.27
C LEU A 67 -4.20 -2.15 10.81
N SER A 68 -4.53 -1.94 12.08
CA SER A 68 -4.46 -0.64 12.74
C SER A 68 -3.07 0.02 12.73
N GLN A 69 -1.99 -0.75 12.50
CA GLN A 69 -0.63 -0.19 12.34
C GLN A 69 -0.40 0.47 10.98
N PHE A 70 -1.24 0.15 9.98
CA PHE A 70 -1.18 0.81 8.68
C PHE A 70 -1.76 2.21 8.79
N ASN A 71 -1.07 3.18 8.18
CA ASN A 71 -1.51 4.56 8.17
C ASN A 71 -2.39 4.85 6.96
N THR A 72 -2.01 4.35 5.79
CA THR A 72 -2.71 4.61 4.54
C THR A 72 -3.43 3.35 4.09
N PHE A 73 -4.73 3.48 3.79
CA PHE A 73 -5.50 2.44 3.13
C PHE A 73 -5.97 2.94 1.77
N PHE A 74 -5.77 2.12 0.75
CA PHE A 74 -6.43 2.23 -0.54
C PHE A 74 -7.53 1.17 -0.56
N ILE A 75 -8.77 1.59 -0.37
CA ILE A 75 -9.91 0.70 -0.21
C ILE A 75 -10.62 0.63 -1.57
N LEU A 76 -10.50 -0.52 -2.24
CA LEU A 76 -11.24 -0.80 -3.47
C LEU A 76 -12.59 -1.45 -3.13
N GLY A 77 -13.37 -1.80 -4.15
CA GLY A 77 -14.65 -2.49 -3.99
C GLY A 77 -14.56 -3.75 -3.11
N LEU A 78 -15.29 -3.76 -1.99
CA LEU A 78 -15.36 -4.91 -1.06
C LEU A 78 -16.79 -5.42 -0.91
N ALA A 79 -17.05 -6.59 -1.50
CA ALA A 79 -18.38 -7.21 -1.48
C ALA A 79 -18.75 -7.84 -0.12
N ASP A 80 -17.76 -8.39 0.60
CA ASP A 80 -17.96 -9.04 1.89
C ASP A 80 -18.12 -8.04 3.04
N GLU A 81 -19.17 -8.21 3.84
CA GLU A 81 -19.46 -7.33 4.98
C GLU A 81 -18.39 -7.43 6.08
N GLY A 82 -17.84 -8.64 6.31
CA GLY A 82 -16.78 -8.84 7.30
C GLY A 82 -15.50 -8.08 6.94
N ASP A 83 -15.12 -8.11 5.67
CA ASP A 83 -14.00 -7.33 5.15
C ASP A 83 -14.23 -5.82 5.30
N ARG A 84 -15.43 -5.33 4.95
CA ARG A 84 -15.79 -3.91 5.18
C ARG A 84 -15.75 -3.54 6.66
N ASN A 85 -16.25 -4.40 7.55
CA ASN A 85 -16.28 -4.16 9.00
C ASN A 85 -14.87 -4.04 9.59
N ILE A 86 -13.95 -4.92 9.20
CA ILE A 86 -12.57 -4.87 9.67
C ILE A 86 -11.83 -3.62 9.16
N ILE A 87 -12.08 -3.22 7.91
CA ILE A 87 -11.51 -1.98 7.38
C ILE A 87 -12.10 -0.74 8.06
N LYS A 88 -13.41 -0.72 8.38
CA LYS A 88 -14.04 0.36 9.16
C LYS A 88 -13.37 0.57 10.53
N GLY A 89 -13.05 -0.51 11.24
CA GLY A 89 -12.36 -0.44 12.53
C GLY A 89 -10.89 -0.02 12.44
N SER A 90 -10.24 -0.29 11.29
CA SER A 90 -8.79 -0.06 11.12
C SER A 90 -8.44 1.26 10.42
N ALA A 91 -9.37 1.83 9.66
CA ALA A 91 -9.18 3.05 8.88
C ALA A 91 -8.90 4.27 9.77
N LYS A 92 -8.23 5.28 9.20
CA LYS A 92 -7.88 6.51 9.93
C LYS A 92 -8.97 7.56 9.92
N GLN A 93 -9.92 7.43 9.01
CA GLN A 93 -11.11 8.25 8.93
C GLN A 93 -12.32 7.40 9.26
N ASP A 94 -13.35 8.04 9.83
CA ASP A 94 -14.65 7.40 10.00
C ASP A 94 -15.30 7.19 8.62
N ILE A 95 -15.28 5.95 8.17
CA ILE A 95 -15.89 5.49 6.92
C ILE A 95 -17.14 4.65 7.18
N SER A 96 -17.70 4.69 8.39
CA SER A 96 -18.89 3.90 8.77
C SER A 96 -20.10 4.21 7.88
N LYS A 97 -20.24 5.46 7.46
CA LYS A 97 -21.30 5.94 6.57
C LYS A 97 -21.06 5.62 5.10
N LEU A 98 -19.86 5.16 4.74
CA LEU A 98 -19.44 4.90 3.36
C LEU A 98 -19.49 3.40 3.02
N GLU A 99 -20.16 2.59 3.84
CA GLU A 99 -20.16 1.14 3.66
C GLU A 99 -20.78 0.72 2.32
N LYS A 100 -21.91 1.34 1.95
CA LYS A 100 -22.60 1.03 0.70
C LYS A 100 -21.76 1.47 -0.50
N GLU A 101 -21.13 2.63 -0.39
CA GLU A 101 -20.23 3.20 -1.38
C GLU A 101 -19.05 2.27 -1.63
N ILE A 102 -18.40 1.78 -0.56
CA ILE A 102 -17.31 0.80 -0.66
C ILE A 102 -17.77 -0.49 -1.34
N GLN A 103 -19.01 -0.93 -1.12
CA GLN A 103 -19.55 -2.12 -1.79
C GLN A 103 -19.76 -1.89 -3.30
N THR A 104 -20.10 -0.66 -3.71
CA THR A 104 -20.46 -0.32 -5.09
C THR A 104 -19.31 0.24 -5.93
N LEU A 105 -18.11 0.46 -5.35
CA LEU A 105 -16.94 0.93 -6.10
C LEU A 105 -16.66 0.02 -7.30
N GLU A 106 -16.53 0.63 -8.47
CA GLU A 106 -16.19 -0.10 -9.70
C GLU A 106 -14.68 -0.35 -9.82
N ALA A 107 -14.28 -1.15 -10.81
CA ALA A 107 -12.88 -1.39 -11.10
C ALA A 107 -12.16 -0.07 -11.42
N GLY A 108 -11.08 0.21 -10.68
CA GLY A 108 -10.35 1.47 -10.78
C GLY A 108 -10.93 2.58 -9.91
N GLU A 109 -11.97 2.35 -9.11
CA GLU A 109 -12.40 3.30 -8.08
C GLU A 109 -11.86 2.86 -6.71
N ALA A 110 -11.46 3.84 -5.90
CA ALA A 110 -10.94 3.60 -4.57
C ALA A 110 -11.32 4.72 -3.60
N LEU A 111 -11.37 4.37 -2.33
CA LEU A 111 -11.45 5.29 -1.21
C LEU A 111 -10.12 5.28 -0.46
N ILE A 112 -9.47 6.45 -0.36
CA ILE A 112 -8.16 6.59 0.28
C ILE A 112 -8.34 7.18 1.67
N THR A 113 -7.79 6.51 2.68
CA THR A 113 -7.74 7.00 4.06
C THR A 113 -6.28 7.11 4.49
N TYR A 114 -5.91 8.20 5.16
CA TYR A 114 -4.58 8.40 5.75
C TYR A 114 -4.59 9.51 6.81
N PRO A 115 -3.64 9.57 7.76
CA PRO A 115 -3.73 10.47 8.91
C PRO A 115 -3.75 11.98 8.59
N GLY A 116 -3.30 12.37 7.39
CA GLY A 116 -3.26 13.77 6.96
C GLY A 116 -4.51 14.23 6.20
N ALA A 117 -5.46 13.33 5.91
CA ALA A 117 -6.70 13.67 5.24
C ALA A 117 -7.80 14.03 6.27
N PRO A 118 -8.57 15.11 6.05
CA PRO A 118 -9.70 15.47 6.91
C PRO A 118 -10.88 14.51 6.78
N PHE A 119 -11.01 13.84 5.63
CA PHE A 119 -12.05 12.86 5.32
C PHE A 119 -11.53 11.88 4.26
N ALA A 120 -12.23 10.76 4.08
CA ALA A 120 -11.84 9.74 3.11
C ALA A 120 -11.94 10.27 1.68
N ILE A 121 -10.88 10.11 0.88
CA ILE A 121 -10.73 10.74 -0.43
C ILE A 121 -11.13 9.74 -1.51
N PRO A 122 -12.18 10.01 -2.32
CA PRO A 122 -12.47 9.20 -3.50
C PRO A 122 -11.38 9.41 -4.56
N ALA A 123 -10.94 8.33 -5.19
CA ALA A 123 -9.89 8.35 -6.21
C ALA A 123 -10.24 7.42 -7.37
N LYS A 124 -9.82 7.80 -8.57
CA LYS A 124 -9.84 6.95 -9.77
C LYS A 124 -8.42 6.53 -10.11
N ILE A 125 -8.18 5.23 -10.09
CA ILE A 125 -6.93 4.57 -10.44
C ILE A 125 -6.99 4.26 -11.94
N HIS A 126 -6.04 4.82 -12.68
CA HIS A 126 -5.90 4.55 -14.10
C HIS A 126 -5.29 3.16 -14.32
N TRP A 127 -5.74 2.49 -15.39
CA TRP A 127 -5.07 1.30 -15.88
C TRP A 127 -3.63 1.64 -16.25
N TYR A 128 -2.69 0.88 -15.70
CA TYR A 128 -1.26 1.17 -15.84
C TYR A 128 -0.83 1.17 -17.31
N ASP A 129 -1.23 0.16 -18.08
CA ASP A 129 -0.85 0.02 -19.49
C ASP A 129 -1.39 1.19 -20.34
N ASP A 130 -2.64 1.60 -20.10
CA ASP A 130 -3.25 2.73 -20.78
C ASP A 130 -2.60 4.04 -20.36
N TYR A 131 -2.27 4.19 -19.09
CA TYR A 131 -1.58 5.37 -18.58
C TYR A 131 -0.23 5.55 -19.26
N ILE A 132 0.58 4.50 -19.36
CA ILE A 132 1.91 4.54 -19.98
C ILE A 132 1.83 4.83 -21.47
N LYS A 133 0.92 4.18 -22.21
CA LYS A 133 0.70 4.46 -23.64
C LYS A 133 0.34 5.92 -23.92
N ASN A 134 -0.42 6.54 -23.01
CA ASN A 134 -0.79 7.96 -23.11
C ASN A 134 0.27 8.91 -22.54
N PHE A 135 1.26 8.39 -21.79
CA PHE A 135 2.35 9.17 -21.19
C PHE A 135 3.49 9.45 -22.18
N ASP A 136 3.58 8.69 -23.29
CA ASP A 136 4.56 8.88 -24.38
C ASP A 136 4.34 10.15 -25.23
N GLY A 137 3.40 11.03 -24.85
CA GLY A 137 3.06 12.26 -25.58
C GLY A 137 3.92 13.49 -25.30
N ASN A 138 5.00 13.44 -24.51
CA ASN A 138 5.82 14.62 -24.17
C ASN A 138 7.27 14.33 -23.71
N PHE A 139 7.92 13.32 -24.28
CA PHE A 139 9.38 13.16 -24.13
C PHE A 139 10.08 13.67 -25.40
N ASP A 140 10.69 14.85 -25.29
CA ASP A 140 11.61 15.40 -26.29
C ASP A 140 12.84 14.48 -26.41
N GLY A 141 12.80 13.60 -27.40
CA GLY A 141 13.87 13.51 -28.41
C GLY A 141 15.24 12.92 -28.06
N THR A 142 15.65 12.76 -26.80
CA THR A 142 17.01 12.27 -26.49
C THR A 142 17.08 11.36 -25.26
N ASP A 143 16.54 10.15 -25.38
CA ASP A 143 17.09 8.91 -24.80
C ASP A 143 16.02 7.80 -24.87
N LYS A 144 15.81 7.25 -26.07
CA LYS A 144 15.14 5.96 -26.20
C LYS A 144 16.07 4.87 -25.67
N LYS A 145 15.98 4.54 -24.38
CA LYS A 145 16.20 3.15 -23.96
C LYS A 145 14.87 2.43 -24.16
N THR A 146 14.78 1.67 -25.26
CA THR A 146 13.77 0.63 -25.43
C THR A 146 13.85 -0.29 -24.21
N ILE A 147 12.87 -0.18 -23.32
CA ILE A 147 12.64 -1.17 -22.28
C ILE A 147 11.94 -2.33 -22.98
N ASP A 148 12.69 -3.40 -23.22
CA ASP A 148 12.16 -4.64 -23.78
C ASP A 148 11.41 -5.35 -22.64
N PHE A 149 10.09 -5.48 -22.78
CA PHE A 149 9.26 -6.21 -21.82
C PHE A 149 9.31 -7.69 -22.19
N ASP A 150 9.93 -8.50 -21.34
CA ASP A 150 9.94 -9.95 -21.50
C ASP A 150 8.56 -10.51 -21.15
N GLU A 151 7.73 -10.76 -22.16
CA GLU A 151 6.38 -11.33 -22.05
C GLU A 151 6.38 -12.79 -21.57
N ASN A 152 7.55 -13.42 -21.37
CA ASN A 152 7.64 -14.82 -20.90
C ASN A 152 7.47 -14.99 -19.38
N PHE A 153 6.93 -14.00 -18.67
CA PHE A 153 6.71 -14.07 -17.21
C PHE A 153 5.26 -14.43 -16.80
N TYR A 154 4.51 -15.07 -17.70
CA TYR A 154 3.23 -15.74 -17.41
C TYR A 154 3.32 -17.24 -17.59
#